data_AF-A0A8S1AGD1-F1
#
_entry.id   AF-A0A8S1AGD1-F1
#
_cell.length_a   1.000
_cell.length_b   1.000
_cell.length_c   1.000
_cell.angle_alpha   90.00
_cell.angle_beta   90.00
_cell.angle_gamma   90.00
#
_symmetry.space_group_name_H-M   'P 1'
#
loop_
_entity.id
_entity.type
_entity.pdbx_description
1 polymer ?
#
loop_
_entity_poly.entity_id
_entity_poly.type
_entity_poly.pdbx_seq_one_letter_code
_entity_poly.pdbx_strand_id
1 'polypeptide(L)'
;MKLKCYATGAIKCRCTGVNHCNFLLLEDYPPSKSWSPGAVYIKYACFDDTLSVHYCNRAVSIAEVGSDSEGYIRTPGYPHFYVGDVCRWRLKANPEQKVRVTFLDVSLRSIGPFENHCTDYVTVEDQNGNSLLHSCEQVELPLRLTSITNVVDVAVAAKSKGAYPKRGVLLHYKSIGCVTLRAPSNGYLVYRNEDVAHYMCNVNFVFNDTRERARLLWCYDDNRQKESIQEAVSNDSTRRSTGKETKMTAHDDPNMIVDIVIPSLLIAALFIGNAFIVLIIYKYRKRKTDDIDDEFNTIPLNVNGNAHSAGNAV
;
A
#
# COMPACT_ATOMS: atom_id res chain seq x y z
N MET A 1 32.47 11.95 -0.27
CA MET A 1 31.25 11.26 0.18
C MET A 1 31.60 9.79 0.39
N LYS A 2 31.39 9.23 1.59
CA LYS A 2 31.58 7.78 1.83
C LYS A 2 30.24 7.12 1.53
N LEU A 3 30.19 6.26 0.51
CA LEU A 3 28.98 5.55 0.14
C LEU A 3 29.11 4.07 0.55
N LYS A 4 28.01 3.47 0.96
CA LYS A 4 27.86 2.01 1.02
C LYS A 4 26.69 1.59 0.16
N CYS A 5 26.86 0.49 -0.56
CA CYS A 5 25.81 -0.02 -1.45
C CYS A 5 25.27 -1.34 -0.95
N TYR A 6 23.97 -1.55 -1.11
CA TYR A 6 23.35 -2.86 -0.96
C TYR A 6 23.01 -3.40 -2.34
N ALA A 7 23.33 -4.67 -2.56
CA ALA A 7 23.06 -5.37 -3.80
C ALA A 7 22.08 -6.53 -3.57
N THR A 8 21.33 -6.87 -4.60
CA THR A 8 20.37 -7.99 -4.59
C THR A 8 20.79 -9.08 -5.58
N GLY A 9 20.19 -10.26 -5.46
CA GLY A 9 20.46 -11.38 -6.36
C GLY A 9 21.86 -11.97 -6.20
N ALA A 10 22.47 -12.34 -7.33
CA ALA A 10 23.68 -13.17 -7.40
C ALA A 10 24.89 -12.62 -6.63
N ILE A 11 25.01 -11.31 -6.51
CA ILE A 11 26.17 -10.66 -5.88
C ILE A 11 25.90 -10.15 -4.46
N LYS A 12 24.70 -10.41 -3.90
CA LYS A 12 24.28 -9.89 -2.58
C LYS A 12 25.29 -10.22 -1.49
N CYS A 13 25.79 -11.45 -1.44
CA CYS A 13 26.73 -11.89 -0.41
C CYS A 13 28.10 -11.21 -0.52
N ARG A 14 28.51 -10.84 -1.74
CA ARG A 14 29.84 -10.28 -2.03
C ARG A 14 29.88 -8.76 -1.97
N CYS A 15 28.85 -8.10 -2.50
CA CYS A 15 28.88 -6.67 -2.80
C CYS A 15 28.05 -5.79 -1.86
N THR A 16 27.24 -6.37 -0.98
CA THR A 16 26.46 -5.57 -0.02
C THR A 16 27.34 -5.11 1.14
N GLY A 17 27.30 -3.80 1.40
CA GLY A 17 28.01 -3.09 2.46
C GLY A 17 29.35 -2.48 2.06
N VAL A 18 29.77 -2.63 0.80
CA VAL A 18 31.02 -2.07 0.27
C VAL A 18 30.76 -0.89 -0.68
N ASN A 19 31.80 -0.09 -0.90
CA ASN A 19 31.80 1.04 -1.85
C ASN A 19 32.29 0.63 -3.25
N HIS A 20 33.20 -0.33 -3.33
CA HIS A 20 33.68 -0.96 -4.55
C HIS A 20 33.57 -2.47 -4.42
N CYS A 21 33.05 -3.13 -5.47
CA CYS A 21 32.94 -4.57 -5.50
C CYS A 21 33.40 -5.12 -6.85
N ASN A 22 34.35 -6.05 -6.81
CA ASN A 22 34.68 -6.90 -7.94
C ASN A 22 34.12 -8.29 -7.67
N PHE A 23 33.47 -8.88 -8.67
CA PHE A 23 32.90 -10.21 -8.57
C PHE A 23 33.11 -10.97 -9.88
N LEU A 24 33.25 -12.29 -9.76
CA LEU A 24 33.31 -13.25 -10.85
C LEU A 24 32.05 -14.10 -10.78
N LEU A 25 31.11 -13.89 -11.70
CA LEU A 25 29.77 -14.47 -11.64
C LEU A 25 29.77 -16.00 -11.41
N LEU A 26 30.64 -16.73 -12.11
CA LEU A 26 30.72 -18.19 -12.05
C LEU A 26 31.32 -18.71 -10.72
N GLU A 27 32.10 -17.89 -10.03
CA GLU A 27 32.75 -18.23 -8.77
C GLU A 27 31.91 -17.76 -7.57
N ASP A 28 31.50 -16.50 -7.58
CA ASP A 28 30.74 -15.87 -6.50
C ASP A 28 29.27 -16.30 -6.48
N TYR A 29 28.73 -16.78 -7.61
CA TYR A 29 27.39 -17.33 -7.70
C TYR A 29 27.39 -18.65 -8.49
N PRO A 30 27.79 -19.77 -7.86
CA PRO A 30 27.92 -21.07 -8.53
C PRO A 30 26.68 -21.55 -9.31
N PRO A 31 25.42 -21.26 -8.88
CA PRO A 31 24.24 -21.60 -9.68
C PRO A 31 24.19 -20.96 -11.06
N SER A 32 24.99 -19.91 -11.34
CA SER A 32 25.08 -19.31 -12.68
C SER A 32 25.68 -20.24 -13.74
N LYS A 33 26.41 -21.29 -13.35
CA LYS A 33 27.02 -22.24 -14.29
C LYS A 33 25.99 -23.00 -15.15
N SER A 34 24.74 -23.10 -14.69
CA SER A 34 23.65 -23.75 -15.43
C SER A 34 22.82 -22.78 -16.27
N TRP A 35 23.13 -21.49 -16.26
CA TRP A 35 22.37 -20.49 -17.02
C TRP A 35 22.67 -20.58 -18.51
N SER A 36 21.65 -20.42 -19.35
CA SER A 36 21.83 -20.23 -20.77
C SER A 36 22.48 -18.86 -21.07
N PRO A 37 23.15 -18.70 -22.22
CA PRO A 37 23.70 -17.41 -22.62
C PRO A 37 22.64 -16.30 -22.58
N GLY A 38 22.96 -15.18 -21.93
CA GLY A 38 22.02 -14.08 -21.73
C GLY A 38 22.64 -12.90 -20.99
N ALA A 39 21.81 -11.90 -20.69
CA ALA A 39 22.20 -10.72 -19.93
C ALA A 39 21.89 -10.90 -18.44
N VAL A 40 22.82 -10.46 -17.58
CA VAL A 40 22.65 -10.45 -16.12
C VAL A 40 22.45 -9.01 -15.67
N TYR A 41 21.29 -8.73 -15.06
CA TYR A 41 20.97 -7.43 -14.50
C TYR A 41 21.29 -7.40 -13.01
N ILE A 42 22.07 -6.40 -12.60
CA ILE A 42 22.43 -6.19 -11.21
C ILE A 42 21.63 -5.02 -10.67
N LYS A 43 20.85 -5.26 -9.62
CA LYS A 43 20.15 -4.21 -8.89
C LYS A 43 20.87 -3.91 -7.59
N TYR A 44 21.24 -2.64 -7.43
CA TYR A 44 21.89 -2.11 -6.24
C TYR A 44 21.34 -0.72 -5.92
N ALA A 45 21.53 -0.27 -4.69
CA ALA A 45 21.34 1.11 -4.30
C ALA A 45 22.34 1.48 -3.20
N CYS A 46 22.70 2.75 -3.14
CA CYS A 46 23.74 3.25 -2.26
C CYS A 46 23.19 4.34 -1.34
N PHE A 47 23.74 4.40 -0.14
CA PHE A 47 23.40 5.39 0.87
C PHE A 47 24.67 6.07 1.40
N ASP A 48 24.51 7.28 1.93
CA ASP A 48 25.61 7.98 2.58
C ASP A 48 25.94 7.29 3.92
N ASP A 49 27.14 6.70 3.97
CA ASP A 49 27.67 5.98 5.11
C ASP A 49 27.79 6.86 6.36
N THR A 50 27.94 8.18 6.17
CA THR A 50 28.10 9.17 7.24
C THR A 50 26.79 9.51 7.95
N LEU A 51 25.66 9.37 7.26
CA LEU A 51 24.32 9.67 7.80
C LEU A 51 23.68 8.47 8.49
N SER A 52 24.13 7.26 8.14
CA SER A 52 23.60 6.04 8.74
C SER A 52 24.02 5.86 10.21
N VAL A 53 23.12 5.26 10.96
CA VAL A 53 23.26 4.96 12.37
C VAL A 53 24.05 3.66 12.57
N HIS A 54 25.11 3.69 13.36
CA HIS A 54 25.87 2.48 13.71
C HIS A 54 26.16 2.31 15.21
N TYR A 55 25.80 3.29 16.04
CA TYR A 55 25.96 3.20 17.49
C TYR A 55 24.74 2.52 18.11
N CYS A 56 24.99 1.59 19.03
CA CYS A 56 23.95 0.83 19.73
C CYS A 56 23.29 1.63 20.85
N ASN A 57 22.16 1.11 21.33
CA ASN A 57 21.46 1.51 22.56
C ASN A 57 21.05 2.97 22.58
N ARG A 58 20.48 3.43 21.45
CA ARG A 58 20.04 4.81 21.26
C ARG A 58 18.62 4.90 20.76
N ALA A 59 17.97 6.01 21.08
CA ALA A 59 16.74 6.42 20.44
C ALA A 59 17.05 7.20 19.16
N VAL A 60 16.23 7.01 18.13
CA VAL A 60 16.26 7.74 16.86
C VAL A 60 14.91 8.39 16.69
N SER A 61 14.88 9.72 16.79
CA SER A 61 13.69 10.50 16.42
C SER A 61 13.65 10.65 14.91
N ILE A 62 12.57 10.16 14.30
CA ILE A 62 12.33 10.21 12.86
C ILE A 62 11.52 11.48 12.57
N ALA A 63 11.93 12.26 11.57
CA ALA A 63 11.19 13.47 11.21
C ALA A 63 9.81 13.12 10.62
N GLU A 64 8.89 14.07 10.74
CA GLU A 64 7.53 13.92 10.20
C GLU A 64 7.53 13.86 8.67
N VAL A 65 8.40 14.64 8.03
CA VAL A 65 8.39 14.89 6.59
C VAL A 65 9.79 15.18 6.06
N GLY A 66 10.03 14.88 4.78
CA GLY A 66 11.27 15.22 4.08
C GLY A 66 12.35 14.14 4.18
N SER A 67 13.60 14.50 3.91
CA SER A 67 14.73 13.56 3.84
C SER A 67 15.02 12.85 5.17
N ASP A 68 14.73 13.52 6.28
CA ASP A 68 15.05 13.03 7.63
C ASP A 68 13.92 12.15 8.20
N SER A 69 12.86 11.92 7.41
CA SER A 69 11.76 11.00 7.73
C SER A 69 12.13 9.54 7.43
N GLU A 70 13.33 9.31 6.89
CA GLU A 70 13.89 7.99 6.62
C GLU A 70 15.39 7.95 6.88
N GLY A 71 15.95 6.74 6.93
CA GLY A 71 17.39 6.59 7.12
C GLY A 71 17.82 5.14 7.21
N TYR A 72 19.11 4.92 7.50
CA TYR A 72 19.72 3.60 7.52
C TYR A 72 20.33 3.32 8.89
N ILE A 73 20.16 2.09 9.37
CA ILE A 73 20.82 1.56 10.58
C ILE A 73 21.64 0.33 10.18
N ARG A 74 22.83 0.21 10.77
CA ARG A 74 23.67 -0.97 10.68
C ARG A 74 24.25 -1.37 12.02
N THR A 75 24.61 -2.64 12.17
CA THR A 75 25.38 -3.11 13.32
C THR A 75 26.79 -2.50 13.32
N PRO A 76 27.38 -2.23 14.50
CA PRO A 76 28.81 -1.89 14.59
C PRO A 76 29.67 -2.96 13.92
N GLY A 77 30.65 -2.54 13.12
CA GLY A 77 31.53 -3.46 12.38
C GLY A 77 31.00 -3.90 11.01
N TYR A 78 29.74 -3.62 10.67
CA TYR A 78 29.17 -3.95 9.36
C TYR A 78 29.95 -3.28 8.20
N PRO A 79 30.31 -4.01 7.12
CA PRO A 79 29.91 -5.39 6.79
C PRO A 79 30.95 -6.46 7.17
N HIS A 80 31.95 -6.17 7.99
CA HIS A 80 33.07 -7.08 8.22
C HIS A 80 32.79 -8.10 9.32
N PHE A 81 32.18 -7.63 10.41
CA PHE A 81 31.83 -8.45 11.56
C PHE A 81 30.68 -7.80 12.33
N TYR A 82 30.06 -8.56 13.23
CA TYR A 82 29.30 -8.00 14.34
C TYR A 82 29.94 -8.41 15.66
N VAL A 83 29.78 -7.59 16.68
CA VAL A 83 30.28 -7.86 18.03
C VAL A 83 29.18 -8.50 18.87
N GLY A 84 29.59 -9.34 19.83
CA GLY A 84 28.72 -9.81 20.91
C GLY A 84 28.07 -8.66 21.69
N ASP A 85 27.06 -9.01 22.50
CA ASP A 85 26.15 -8.15 23.25
C ASP A 85 24.85 -7.78 22.51
N VAL A 86 23.98 -7.04 23.21
CA VAL A 86 22.69 -6.58 22.70
C VAL A 86 22.83 -5.16 22.17
N CYS A 87 22.56 -5.00 20.88
CA CYS A 87 22.52 -3.72 20.20
C CYS A 87 21.07 -3.34 19.90
N ARG A 88 20.53 -2.33 20.60
CA ARG A 88 19.14 -1.89 20.44
C ARG A 88 19.02 -0.49 19.85
N TRP A 89 18.07 -0.30 18.95
CA TRP A 89 17.66 1.01 18.45
C TRP A 89 16.17 1.21 18.67
N ARG A 90 15.82 2.32 19.33
CA ARG A 90 14.44 2.73 19.53
C ARG A 90 14.07 3.79 18.51
N LEU A 91 13.32 3.41 17.50
CA LEU A 91 12.80 4.30 16.47
C LEU A 91 11.53 4.97 16.97
N LYS A 92 11.45 6.30 16.91
CA LYS A 92 10.28 7.07 17.35
C LYS A 92 9.86 8.06 16.27
N ALA A 93 8.67 7.87 15.71
CA ALA A 93 8.01 8.79 14.81
C ALA A 93 6.94 9.62 15.54
N ASN A 94 6.29 10.53 14.82
CA ASN A 94 5.13 11.27 15.33
C ASN A 94 4.00 10.29 15.74
N PRO A 95 3.24 10.55 16.83
CA PRO A 95 2.16 9.67 17.29
C PRO A 95 1.09 9.31 16.24
N GLU A 96 0.94 10.13 15.21
CA GLU A 96 0.02 9.92 14.10
C GLU A 96 0.63 9.14 12.93
N GLN A 97 1.91 8.75 13.02
CA GLN A 97 2.63 8.00 12.00
C GLN A 97 2.98 6.60 12.49
N LYS A 98 3.21 5.69 11.55
CA LYS A 98 3.77 4.36 11.80
C LYS A 98 5.24 4.32 11.40
N VAL A 99 5.96 3.29 11.80
CA VAL A 99 7.36 3.06 11.42
C VAL A 99 7.45 1.82 10.56
N ARG A 100 7.99 1.98 9.35
CA ARG A 100 8.34 0.86 8.48
C ARG A 100 9.83 0.59 8.60
N VAL A 101 10.18 -0.64 8.94
CA VAL A 101 11.54 -1.17 8.98
C VAL A 101 11.71 -2.13 7.80
N THR A 102 12.73 -1.89 6.98
CA THR A 102 13.06 -2.70 5.82
C THR A 102 14.46 -3.29 6.00
N PHE A 103 14.57 -4.59 6.26
CA PHE A 103 15.87 -5.25 6.28
C PHE A 103 16.41 -5.40 4.86
N LEU A 104 17.60 -4.86 4.63
CA LEU A 104 18.30 -4.90 3.35
C LEU A 104 19.38 -5.99 3.35
N ASP A 105 20.00 -6.23 4.51
CA ASP A 105 20.95 -7.31 4.72
C ASP A 105 20.82 -7.88 6.13
N VAL A 106 20.78 -9.20 6.23
CA VAL A 106 20.81 -9.94 7.50
C VAL A 106 21.77 -11.10 7.28
N SER A 107 22.90 -11.03 7.98
CA SER A 107 23.96 -12.03 7.94
C SER A 107 24.45 -12.24 9.37
N LEU A 108 23.74 -13.11 10.09
CA LEU A 108 24.08 -13.53 11.44
C LEU A 108 24.58 -14.97 11.44
N ARG A 109 25.05 -15.45 12.59
CA ARG A 109 25.35 -16.86 12.80
C ARG A 109 24.07 -17.69 12.62
N SER A 110 24.13 -18.65 11.70
CA SER A 110 23.09 -19.66 11.52
C SER A 110 23.09 -20.66 12.67
N ILE A 111 21.97 -21.37 12.84
CA ILE A 111 21.83 -22.44 13.82
C ILE A 111 22.89 -23.53 13.52
N GLY A 112 23.75 -23.83 14.49
CA GLY A 112 24.75 -24.89 14.37
C GLY A 112 24.11 -26.29 14.33
N PRO A 113 24.87 -27.33 13.92
CA PRO A 113 24.35 -28.71 13.80
C PRO A 113 23.89 -29.33 15.13
N PHE A 114 24.29 -28.74 16.27
CA PHE A 114 23.92 -29.18 17.61
C PHE A 114 23.05 -28.14 18.36
N GLU A 115 22.56 -27.12 17.65
CA GLU A 115 21.71 -26.08 18.21
C GLU A 115 20.29 -26.23 17.65
N ASN A 116 19.28 -26.01 18.49
CA ASN A 116 17.87 -26.07 18.08
C ASN A 116 17.21 -24.69 17.98
N HIS A 117 17.96 -23.63 18.32
CA HIS A 117 17.47 -22.26 18.33
C HIS A 117 18.57 -21.30 17.88
N CYS A 118 18.17 -20.11 17.45
CA CYS A 118 19.10 -19.03 17.15
C CYS A 118 19.90 -18.61 18.39
N THR A 119 21.22 -18.69 18.32
CA THR A 119 22.11 -18.15 19.37
C THR A 119 22.23 -16.63 19.23
N ASP A 120 22.46 -16.16 18.00
CA ASP A 120 22.47 -14.75 17.64
C ASP A 120 21.25 -14.45 16.77
N TYR A 121 20.48 -13.41 17.07
CA TYR A 121 19.22 -13.16 16.38
C TYR A 121 18.90 -11.67 16.31
N VAL A 122 18.06 -11.29 15.35
CA VAL A 122 17.46 -9.97 15.24
C VAL A 122 15.99 -10.04 15.62
N THR A 123 15.55 -9.03 16.38
CA THR A 123 14.14 -8.83 16.73
C THR A 123 13.66 -7.46 16.30
N VAL A 124 12.37 -7.40 15.94
CA VAL A 124 11.63 -6.15 15.76
C VAL A 124 10.35 -6.26 16.55
N GLU A 125 10.14 -5.32 17.46
CA GLU A 125 9.02 -5.30 18.38
C GLU A 125 8.43 -3.88 18.41
N ASP A 126 7.11 -3.77 18.40
CA ASP A 126 6.44 -2.48 18.60
C ASP A 126 6.33 -2.13 20.10
N GLN A 127 5.93 -0.89 20.39
CA GLN A 127 5.75 -0.43 21.78
C GLN A 127 4.74 -1.27 22.60
N ASN A 128 3.80 -1.95 21.95
CA ASN A 128 2.77 -2.75 22.62
C ASN A 128 3.26 -4.18 22.93
N GLY A 129 4.48 -4.53 22.51
CA GLY A 129 5.05 -5.87 22.67
C GLY A 129 4.72 -6.83 21.53
N ASN A 130 4.17 -6.33 20.40
CA ASN A 130 3.94 -7.17 19.24
C ASN A 130 5.27 -7.44 18.52
N SER A 131 5.68 -8.70 18.52
CA SER A 131 6.87 -9.14 17.78
C SER A 131 6.56 -9.22 16.28
N LEU A 132 7.17 -8.33 15.49
CA LEU A 132 7.08 -8.29 14.03
C LEU A 132 8.10 -9.23 13.38
N LEU A 133 9.24 -9.47 14.04
CA LEU A 133 10.28 -10.38 13.57
C LEU A 133 11.07 -10.95 14.74
N HIS A 134 11.39 -12.23 14.65
CA HIS A 134 12.43 -12.89 15.44
C HIS A 134 13.13 -13.92 14.55
N SER A 135 14.35 -13.63 14.11
CA SER A 135 15.07 -14.53 13.19
C SER A 135 16.59 -14.40 13.27
N CYS A 136 17.30 -15.48 12.95
CA CYS A 136 18.74 -15.49 12.65
C CYS A 136 19.02 -15.96 11.22
N GLU A 137 17.98 -16.28 10.47
CA GLU A 137 18.09 -16.85 9.14
C GLU A 137 18.15 -15.75 8.08
N GLN A 138 18.76 -16.11 6.96
CA GLN A 138 18.82 -15.23 5.80
C GLN A 138 17.46 -15.30 5.08
N VAL A 139 16.56 -14.40 5.44
CA VAL A 139 15.23 -14.24 4.82
C VAL A 139 15.39 -13.72 3.37
N GLU A 140 14.37 -13.93 2.52
CA GLU A 140 14.27 -13.19 1.27
C GLU A 140 14.23 -11.69 1.56
N LEU A 141 15.22 -10.95 1.06
CA LEU A 141 15.36 -9.51 1.28
C LEU A 141 15.07 -8.75 -0.02
N PRO A 142 14.47 -7.56 0.04
CA PRO A 142 14.21 -6.77 1.26
C PRO A 142 12.96 -7.21 2.04
N LEU A 143 13.12 -7.50 3.33
CA LEU A 143 11.99 -7.82 4.22
C LEU A 143 11.41 -6.53 4.79
N ARG A 144 10.15 -6.24 4.47
CA ARG A 144 9.43 -5.03 4.91
C ARG A 144 8.49 -5.35 6.06
N LEU A 145 8.66 -4.65 7.17
CA LEU A 145 7.86 -4.78 8.38
C LEU A 145 7.29 -3.40 8.74
N THR A 146 5.97 -3.30 8.93
CA THR A 146 5.32 -2.04 9.33
C THR A 146 4.73 -2.20 10.72
N SER A 147 5.05 -1.29 11.61
CA SER A 147 4.50 -1.27 12.97
C SER A 147 3.07 -0.77 13.02
N ILE A 148 2.39 -1.10 14.13
CA ILE A 148 1.07 -0.56 14.43
C ILE A 148 1.18 0.77 15.18
N THR A 149 2.23 0.93 16.00
CA THR A 149 2.50 2.13 16.79
C THR A 149 3.53 3.04 16.12
N ASN A 150 3.73 4.23 16.69
CA ASN A 150 4.76 5.19 16.26
C ASN A 150 6.15 4.89 16.84
N VAL A 151 6.31 3.82 17.63
CA VAL A 151 7.57 3.45 18.27
C VAL A 151 7.89 1.98 18.01
N VAL A 152 9.09 1.73 17.50
CA VAL A 152 9.60 0.40 17.20
C VAL A 152 10.97 0.21 17.83
N ASP A 153 11.15 -0.90 18.53
CA ASP A 153 12.44 -1.36 19.02
C ASP A 153 13.00 -2.41 18.06
N VAL A 154 14.16 -2.12 17.47
CA VAL A 154 14.94 -3.08 16.69
C VAL A 154 16.14 -3.50 17.53
N ALA A 155 16.32 -4.80 17.75
CA ALA A 155 17.46 -5.30 18.51
C ALA A 155 18.19 -6.42 17.77
N VAL A 156 19.52 -6.36 17.78
CA VAL A 156 20.39 -7.48 17.41
C VAL A 156 21.03 -8.00 18.68
N ALA A 157 20.68 -9.22 19.08
CA ALA A 157 21.22 -9.88 20.25
C ALA A 157 22.24 -10.92 19.79
N ALA A 158 23.53 -10.62 20.00
CA ALA A 158 24.62 -11.55 19.74
C ALA A 158 25.10 -12.15 21.06
N LYS A 159 24.68 -13.39 21.35
CA LYS A 159 25.13 -14.13 22.54
C LYS A 159 26.47 -14.82 22.32
N SER A 160 26.90 -14.96 21.07
CA SER A 160 28.25 -15.42 20.73
C SER A 160 29.31 -14.47 21.32
N LYS A 161 30.38 -15.03 21.89
CA LYS A 161 31.47 -14.24 22.48
C LYS A 161 32.41 -13.70 21.40
N GLY A 162 32.81 -12.44 21.54
CA GLY A 162 33.80 -11.79 20.67
C GLY A 162 33.21 -11.22 19.38
N ALA A 163 34.08 -10.98 18.39
CA ALA A 163 33.68 -10.52 17.06
C ALA A 163 33.41 -11.71 16.14
N TYR A 164 32.19 -11.82 15.62
CA TYR A 164 31.80 -12.91 14.73
C TYR A 164 31.98 -12.51 13.26
N PRO A 165 32.65 -13.31 12.41
CA PRO A 165 33.02 -12.95 11.03
C PRO A 165 31.86 -13.11 10.06
N LYS A 166 30.76 -12.41 10.32
CA LYS A 166 29.56 -12.32 9.49
C LYS A 166 29.18 -10.85 9.38
N ARG A 167 28.51 -10.49 8.29
CA ARG A 167 28.37 -9.07 7.95
C ARG A 167 27.57 -8.29 8.99
N GLY A 168 26.63 -8.93 9.66
CA GLY A 168 25.72 -8.30 10.61
C GLY A 168 24.41 -7.92 9.94
N VAL A 169 23.87 -6.76 10.31
CA VAL A 169 22.55 -6.31 9.85
C VAL A 169 22.64 -4.92 9.24
N LEU A 170 21.94 -4.72 8.12
CA LEU A 170 21.67 -3.42 7.50
C LEU A 170 20.16 -3.29 7.27
N LEU A 171 19.59 -2.20 7.75
CA LEU A 171 18.18 -1.90 7.58
C LEU A 171 17.96 -0.44 7.19
N HIS A 172 16.82 -0.20 6.55
CA HIS A 172 16.26 1.12 6.25
C HIS A 172 15.01 1.32 7.10
N TYR A 173 14.86 2.49 7.70
CA TYR A 173 13.66 2.88 8.43
C TYR A 173 12.99 4.06 7.74
N LYS A 174 11.67 4.16 7.88
CA LYS A 174 10.88 5.28 7.36
C LYS A 174 9.61 5.49 8.18
N SER A 175 9.26 6.73 8.49
CA SER A 175 7.93 7.08 9.01
C SER A 175 6.90 6.99 7.89
N ILE A 176 5.73 6.44 8.18
CA ILE A 176 4.64 6.21 7.23
C ILE A 176 3.40 6.98 7.66
N GLY A 177 2.80 7.66 6.69
CA GLY A 177 1.59 8.45 6.86
C GLY A 177 1.91 9.92 7.14
N CYS A 178 0.93 10.79 6.91
CA CYS A 178 1.08 12.22 7.13
C CYS A 178 0.48 12.63 8.49
N VAL A 179 1.05 13.67 9.09
CA VAL A 179 0.45 14.29 10.28
C VAL A 179 -0.83 14.99 9.86
N THR A 180 -1.89 14.85 10.67
CA THR A 180 -3.18 15.48 10.40
C THR A 180 -3.04 17.00 10.54
N LEU A 181 -3.34 17.70 9.46
CA LEU A 181 -3.46 19.15 9.51
C LEU A 181 -4.67 19.55 10.36
N ARG A 182 -4.57 20.67 11.06
CA ARG A 182 -5.70 21.18 11.85
C ARG A 182 -6.86 21.52 10.91
N ALA A 183 -8.07 21.11 11.29
CA ALA A 183 -9.27 21.48 10.57
C ALA A 183 -9.41 23.02 10.52
N PRO A 184 -9.90 23.59 9.41
CA PRO A 184 -10.06 25.03 9.27
C PRO A 184 -11.18 25.54 10.19
N SER A 185 -11.18 26.85 10.47
CA SER A 185 -12.34 27.49 11.11
C SER A 185 -13.60 27.24 10.28
N ASN A 186 -14.68 26.78 10.91
CA ASN A 186 -15.92 26.35 10.23
C ASN A 186 -15.78 25.11 9.35
N GLY A 187 -14.80 24.24 9.63
CA GLY A 187 -14.73 22.90 9.05
C GLY A 187 -14.31 21.85 10.07
N TYR A 188 -14.37 20.60 9.66
CA TYR A 188 -14.04 19.44 10.48
C TYR A 188 -13.41 18.34 9.63
N LEU A 189 -12.60 17.50 10.27
CA LEU A 189 -12.09 16.27 9.68
C LEU A 189 -13.19 15.21 9.74
N VAL A 190 -13.51 14.61 8.60
CA VAL A 190 -14.49 13.52 8.49
C VAL A 190 -13.84 12.18 8.84
N TYR A 191 -12.74 11.86 8.15
CA TYR A 191 -11.97 10.66 8.40
C TYR A 191 -10.54 10.84 7.87
N ARG A 192 -9.62 9.98 8.33
CA ARG A 192 -8.28 9.86 7.77
C ARG A 192 -7.79 8.42 7.76
N ASN A 193 -6.84 8.13 6.88
CA ASN A 193 -6.00 6.95 6.93
C ASN A 193 -4.54 7.34 6.58
N GLU A 194 -3.71 6.37 6.20
CA GLU A 194 -2.28 6.58 5.88
C GLU A 194 -2.06 7.40 4.61
N ASP A 195 -2.99 7.30 3.65
CA ASP A 195 -2.84 7.86 2.31
C ASP A 195 -3.72 9.11 2.08
N VAL A 196 -4.82 9.26 2.83
CA VAL A 196 -5.78 10.33 2.60
C VAL A 196 -6.42 10.86 3.89
N ALA A 197 -6.67 12.16 3.92
CA ALA A 197 -7.47 12.84 4.93
C ALA A 197 -8.63 13.60 4.27
N HIS A 198 -9.85 13.41 4.77
CA HIS A 198 -11.07 14.02 4.21
C HIS A 198 -11.62 15.08 5.15
N TYR A 199 -11.74 16.32 4.65
CA TYR A 199 -12.25 17.47 5.40
C TYR A 199 -13.55 17.97 4.78
N MET A 200 -14.43 18.49 5.63
CA MET A 200 -15.67 19.13 5.22
C MET A 200 -15.88 20.46 5.94
N CYS A 201 -16.47 21.41 5.22
CA CYS A 201 -16.93 22.65 5.80
C CYS A 201 -18.33 22.48 6.43
N ASN A 202 -18.61 23.29 7.45
CA ASN A 202 -19.93 23.44 8.05
C ASN A 202 -20.97 23.87 7.01
N VAL A 203 -22.25 23.75 7.36
CA VAL A 203 -23.34 24.18 6.48
C VAL A 203 -23.17 25.65 6.12
N ASN A 204 -23.33 25.99 4.83
CA ASN A 204 -23.11 27.32 4.25
C ASN A 204 -21.65 27.81 4.22
N PHE A 205 -20.66 26.93 4.43
CA PHE A 205 -19.25 27.25 4.25
C PHE A 205 -18.63 26.42 3.13
N VAL A 206 -17.66 26.99 2.43
CA VAL A 206 -16.87 26.34 1.38
C VAL A 206 -15.40 26.71 1.52
N PHE A 207 -14.50 25.85 1.04
CA PHE A 207 -13.08 26.20 0.96
C PHE A 207 -12.88 27.38 0.01
N ASN A 208 -12.14 28.41 0.43
CA ASN A 208 -12.05 29.69 -0.29
C ASN A 208 -11.52 29.56 -1.73
N ASP A 209 -10.57 28.65 -1.92
CA ASP A 209 -9.86 28.37 -3.16
C ASP A 209 -10.64 27.48 -4.13
N THR A 210 -11.26 26.39 -3.66
CA THR A 210 -12.01 25.48 -4.57
C THR A 210 -13.50 25.79 -4.67
N ARG A 211 -14.05 26.56 -3.73
CA ARG A 211 -15.51 26.79 -3.58
C ARG A 211 -16.31 25.49 -3.40
N GLU A 212 -15.64 24.43 -2.98
CA GLU A 212 -16.25 23.15 -2.63
C GLU A 212 -16.43 23.02 -1.12
N ARG A 213 -17.42 22.24 -0.69
CA ARG A 213 -17.65 21.97 0.74
C ARG A 213 -16.75 20.86 1.27
N ALA A 214 -16.23 19.98 0.41
CA ALA A 214 -15.39 18.85 0.79
C ALA A 214 -13.99 18.99 0.18
N ARG A 215 -12.98 18.44 0.85
CA ARG A 215 -11.59 18.39 0.36
C ARG A 215 -10.91 17.10 0.77
N LEU A 216 -10.19 16.50 -0.17
CA LEU A 216 -9.36 15.31 0.04
C LEU A 216 -7.88 15.70 -0.05
N LEU A 217 -7.14 15.40 1.01
CA LEU A 217 -5.70 15.63 1.10
C LEU A 217 -4.95 14.31 0.98
N TRP A 218 -4.17 14.18 -0.08
CA TRP A 218 -3.33 13.00 -0.33
C TRP A 218 -1.98 13.11 0.37
N CYS A 219 -1.58 12.04 1.04
CA CYS A 219 -0.26 11.85 1.59
C CYS A 219 0.62 11.15 0.54
N TYR A 220 1.73 11.79 0.18
CA TYR A 220 2.70 11.21 -0.75
C TYR A 220 3.77 10.42 -0.01
N ASP A 221 4.55 9.63 -0.76
CA ASP A 221 5.60 8.76 -0.22
C ASP A 221 6.64 9.48 0.66
N ASP A 222 6.87 10.78 0.46
CA ASP A 222 7.79 11.60 1.27
C ASP A 222 7.11 12.24 2.51
N ASN A 223 5.92 11.75 2.85
CA ASN A 223 5.02 12.26 3.88
C ASN A 223 4.64 13.75 3.67
N ARG A 224 4.76 14.27 2.44
CA ARG A 224 4.26 15.61 2.11
C ARG A 224 2.80 15.55 1.72
N GLN A 225 2.10 16.61 2.05
CA GLN A 225 0.79 16.93 1.52
C GLN A 225 0.96 18.12 0.58
N LYS A 226 0.45 17.99 -0.66
CA LYS A 226 0.61 19.01 -1.69
C LYS A 226 -0.28 20.23 -1.44
N GLU A 227 -1.41 20.02 -0.76
CA GLU A 227 -2.38 21.07 -0.48
C GLU A 227 -2.33 21.49 0.99
N SER A 228 -2.42 22.80 1.21
CA SER A 228 -2.69 23.37 2.52
C SER A 228 -4.20 23.39 2.76
N ILE A 229 -4.61 23.20 4.01
CA ILE A 229 -5.99 23.47 4.42
C ILE A 229 -6.20 24.99 4.44
N GLN A 230 -7.01 25.49 3.52
CA GLN A 230 -7.45 26.89 3.49
C GLN A 230 -8.67 27.10 4.39
N GLU A 231 -8.90 28.35 4.79
CA GLU A 231 -10.05 28.71 5.62
C GLU A 231 -11.38 28.41 4.92
N ALA A 232 -12.35 27.94 5.70
CA ALA A 232 -13.72 27.78 5.22
C ALA A 232 -14.45 29.13 5.36
N VAL A 233 -14.84 29.69 4.22
CA VAL A 233 -15.52 30.98 4.12
C VAL A 233 -17.01 30.78 3.90
N SER A 234 -17.83 31.71 4.38
CA SER A 234 -19.27 31.67 4.13
C SER A 234 -19.53 31.71 2.63
N ASN A 235 -20.39 30.82 2.16
CA ASN A 235 -20.89 30.83 0.80
C ASN A 235 -21.86 32.02 0.70
N ASP A 236 -21.39 33.14 0.17
CA ASP A 236 -22.12 34.42 0.16
C ASP A 236 -23.33 34.46 -0.80
N SER A 237 -23.88 33.30 -1.13
CA SER A 237 -25.19 33.18 -1.80
C SER A 237 -26.36 33.51 -0.87
N THR A 238 -26.13 33.93 0.38
CA THR A 238 -27.21 34.21 1.35
C THR A 238 -27.15 35.56 2.09
N ARG A 239 -26.36 36.55 1.64
CA ARG A 239 -26.43 37.92 2.19
C ARG A 239 -26.86 38.98 1.18
N ARG A 240 -28.12 38.91 0.76
CA ARG A 240 -28.89 40.13 0.46
C ARG A 240 -30.40 39.91 0.55
N SER A 241 -30.93 39.84 1.76
CA SER A 241 -32.30 40.31 2.04
C SER A 241 -32.50 40.53 3.53
N THR A 242 -31.99 41.65 4.03
CA THR A 242 -32.60 42.31 5.19
C THR A 242 -33.45 43.45 4.66
N GLY A 243 -34.77 43.30 4.75
CA GLY A 243 -35.74 44.38 4.68
C GLY A 243 -36.38 44.64 3.32
N LYS A 244 -37.46 43.90 3.02
CA LYS A 244 -38.77 44.44 2.61
C LYS A 244 -39.77 43.30 2.39
N GLU A 245 -40.88 43.35 3.11
CA GLU A 245 -42.10 42.64 2.74
C GLU A 245 -42.51 43.06 1.32
N THR A 246 -42.43 42.17 0.34
CA THR A 246 -43.38 42.16 -0.78
C THR A 246 -43.39 40.82 -1.51
N LYS A 247 -44.57 40.20 -1.52
CA LYS A 247 -45.14 39.22 -2.47
C LYS A 247 -44.22 38.16 -3.10
N MET A 248 -44.59 36.91 -2.79
CA MET A 248 -44.31 35.69 -3.54
C MET A 248 -44.43 35.89 -5.06
N THR A 249 -43.31 35.73 -5.76
CA THR A 249 -43.27 35.43 -7.20
C THR A 249 -42.17 34.39 -7.41
N ALA A 250 -42.55 33.26 -8.03
CA ALA A 250 -41.64 32.21 -8.42
C ALA A 250 -40.71 32.77 -9.51
N HIS A 251 -39.41 32.73 -9.27
CA HIS A 251 -38.40 33.09 -10.25
C HIS A 251 -37.65 31.83 -10.65
N ASP A 252 -37.74 31.50 -11.93
CA ASP A 252 -37.03 30.42 -12.60
C ASP A 252 -35.51 30.67 -12.56
N ASP A 253 -34.78 29.80 -11.88
CA ASP A 253 -33.32 29.74 -11.94
C ASP A 253 -32.87 28.75 -13.03
N PRO A 254 -32.11 29.17 -14.06
CA PRO A 254 -31.72 28.33 -15.19
C PRO A 254 -30.69 27.23 -14.84
N ASN A 255 -30.17 27.18 -13.60
CA ASN A 255 -29.16 26.21 -13.18
C ASN A 255 -29.73 24.94 -12.55
N MET A 256 -30.98 24.94 -12.04
CA MET A 256 -31.62 23.72 -11.53
C MET A 256 -32.08 22.79 -12.67
N ILE A 257 -32.34 23.36 -13.85
CA ILE A 257 -32.76 22.63 -15.04
C ILE A 257 -31.62 21.73 -15.55
N VAL A 258 -30.37 22.21 -15.53
CA VAL A 258 -29.23 21.46 -16.07
C VAL A 258 -28.83 20.31 -15.14
N ASP A 259 -28.74 20.57 -13.83
CA ASP A 259 -28.18 19.60 -12.89
C ASP A 259 -29.16 18.51 -12.41
N ILE A 260 -30.47 18.77 -12.48
CA ILE A 260 -31.49 17.81 -12.00
C ILE A 260 -32.32 17.24 -13.16
N VAL A 261 -32.73 18.07 -14.12
CA VAL A 261 -33.66 17.64 -15.16
C VAL A 261 -32.96 16.78 -16.22
N ILE A 262 -31.73 17.13 -16.63
CA ILE A 262 -31.00 16.38 -17.66
C ILE A 262 -30.68 14.94 -17.21
N PRO A 263 -30.09 14.69 -16.01
CA PRO A 263 -29.83 13.33 -15.57
C PRO A 263 -31.12 12.52 -15.37
N SER A 264 -32.20 13.15 -14.88
CA SER A 264 -33.48 12.49 -14.67
C SER A 264 -34.14 12.05 -15.98
N LEU A 265 -34.06 12.88 -17.02
CA LEU A 265 -34.57 12.54 -18.36
C LEU A 265 -33.75 11.43 -19.02
N LEU A 266 -32.43 11.42 -18.84
CA LEU A 266 -31.58 10.34 -19.36
C LEU A 266 -31.88 8.99 -18.69
N ILE A 267 -32.06 8.99 -17.37
CA ILE A 267 -32.46 7.79 -16.63
C ILE A 267 -33.84 7.31 -17.10
N ALA A 268 -34.81 8.21 -17.22
CA ALA A 268 -36.15 7.86 -17.71
C ALA A 268 -36.12 7.29 -19.14
N ALA A 269 -35.34 7.88 -20.04
CA ALA A 269 -35.19 7.39 -21.41
C ALA A 269 -34.55 6.00 -21.46
N LEU A 270 -33.54 5.73 -20.62
CA LEU A 270 -32.92 4.40 -20.49
C LEU A 270 -33.92 3.35 -20.00
N PHE A 271 -34.76 3.68 -19.02
CA PHE A 271 -35.79 2.76 -18.53
C PHE A 271 -36.83 2.45 -19.60
N ILE A 272 -37.31 3.45 -20.34
CA ILE A 272 -38.29 3.25 -21.42
C ILE A 272 -37.69 2.44 -22.57
N GLY A 273 -36.44 2.75 -22.97
CA GLY A 273 -35.74 2.01 -24.03
C GLY A 273 -35.54 0.54 -23.67
N ASN A 274 -35.07 0.26 -22.45
CA ASN A 274 -34.87 -1.11 -21.98
C ASN A 274 -36.20 -1.86 -21.84
N ALA A 275 -37.28 -1.21 -21.38
CA ALA A 275 -38.61 -1.81 -21.32
C ALA A 275 -39.13 -2.18 -22.72
N PHE A 276 -38.87 -1.34 -23.73
CA PHE A 276 -39.28 -1.61 -25.11
C PHE A 276 -38.52 -2.80 -25.71
N ILE A 277 -37.22 -2.93 -25.45
CA ILE A 277 -36.41 -4.09 -25.86
C ILE A 277 -36.96 -5.37 -25.23
N VAL A 278 -37.26 -5.34 -23.92
CA VAL A 278 -37.86 -6.49 -23.22
C VAL A 278 -39.23 -6.84 -23.81
N LEU A 279 -40.05 -5.85 -24.17
CA LEU A 279 -41.34 -6.07 -24.83
C LEU A 279 -41.19 -6.71 -26.21
N ILE A 280 -40.20 -6.30 -27.00
CA ILE A 280 -39.89 -6.92 -28.29
C ILE A 280 -39.42 -8.36 -28.07
N ILE A 281 -38.49 -8.60 -27.15
CA ILE A 281 -38.02 -9.97 -26.83
C ILE A 281 -39.19 -10.83 -26.36
N TYR A 282 -40.05 -10.31 -25.50
CA TYR A 282 -41.25 -11.01 -25.03
C TYR A 282 -42.20 -11.35 -26.18
N LYS A 283 -42.45 -10.40 -27.08
CA LYS A 283 -43.32 -10.60 -28.25
C LYS A 283 -42.71 -11.59 -29.25
N TYR A 284 -41.38 -11.60 -29.39
CA TYR A 284 -40.66 -12.55 -30.23
C TYR A 284 -40.67 -13.96 -29.63
N ARG A 285 -40.47 -14.08 -28.31
CA ARG A 285 -40.60 -15.36 -27.60
C ARG A 285 -42.03 -15.89 -27.66
N LYS A 286 -43.04 -15.02 -27.51
CA LYS A 286 -44.45 -15.41 -27.62
C LYS A 286 -44.80 -15.94 -29.01
N ARG A 287 -44.39 -15.26 -30.09
CA ARG A 287 -44.57 -15.79 -31.46
C ARG A 287 -43.91 -17.15 -31.67
N LYS A 288 -42.72 -17.36 -31.10
CA LYS A 288 -42.03 -18.65 -31.19
C LYS A 288 -42.74 -19.75 -30.38
N THR A 289 -43.41 -19.42 -29.28
CA THR A 289 -44.23 -20.37 -28.53
C THR A 289 -45.51 -20.72 -29.29
N ASP A 290 -46.18 -19.72 -29.88
CA ASP A 290 -47.36 -19.94 -30.73
C ASP A 290 -47.03 -20.83 -31.95
N ASP A 291 -45.87 -20.64 -32.61
CA ASP A 291 -45.39 -21.50 -33.71
C ASP A 291 -45.11 -22.96 -33.25
N ILE A 292 -44.68 -23.18 -32.00
CA ILE A 292 -44.39 -24.52 -31.45
C ILE A 292 -45.69 -25.26 -31.07
N ASP A 293 -46.69 -24.54 -30.56
CA ASP A 293 -47.98 -25.11 -30.18
C ASP A 293 -48.82 -25.50 -31.41
N ASP A 294 -48.65 -24.81 -32.55
CA ASP A 294 -49.26 -25.18 -33.83
C ASP A 294 -48.62 -26.43 -34.48
N GLU A 295 -47.31 -26.65 -34.30
CA GLU A 295 -46.60 -27.85 -34.79
C GLU A 295 -46.95 -29.11 -33.97
N PHE A 296 -47.26 -28.97 -32.68
CA PHE A 296 -47.69 -30.10 -31.84
C PHE A 296 -49.13 -30.58 -32.09
N ASN A 297 -49.99 -29.77 -32.72
CA ASN A 297 -51.39 -30.10 -32.96
C ASN A 297 -51.65 -30.82 -34.30
N THR A 298 -50.62 -31.18 -35.08
CA THR A 298 -50.78 -31.77 -36.43
C THR A 298 -50.13 -33.14 -36.68
N ILE A 299 -49.62 -33.85 -35.67
CA ILE A 299 -49.04 -35.20 -35.88
C ILE A 299 -50.06 -36.32 -35.56
N PRO A 300 -50.49 -37.14 -36.53
CA PRO A 300 -51.37 -38.29 -36.29
C PRO A 300 -50.59 -39.51 -35.77
N LEU A 301 -51.16 -40.21 -34.79
CA LEU A 301 -50.70 -41.52 -34.29
C LEU A 301 -51.10 -42.64 -35.25
N ASN A 302 -50.12 -43.36 -35.84
CA ASN A 302 -50.36 -44.71 -36.36
C ASN A 302 -49.09 -45.61 -36.39
N VAL A 303 -49.01 -46.52 -35.42
CA VAL A 303 -48.76 -47.98 -35.46
C VAL A 303 -47.63 -48.62 -36.32
N ASN A 304 -46.79 -49.40 -35.59
CA ASN A 304 -46.06 -50.65 -35.86
C ASN A 304 -44.69 -50.71 -36.57
N GLY A 305 -43.76 -51.44 -35.90
CA GLY A 305 -42.68 -52.20 -36.55
C GLY A 305 -41.45 -52.53 -35.67
N ASN A 306 -41.43 -53.74 -35.10
CA ASN A 306 -40.35 -54.47 -34.39
C ASN A 306 -38.88 -54.17 -34.77
N ALA A 307 -37.96 -54.22 -33.79
CA ALA A 307 -37.00 -55.32 -33.62
C ALA A 307 -35.98 -55.11 -32.48
N HIS A 308 -35.56 -56.25 -31.95
CA HIS A 308 -34.74 -56.56 -30.79
C HIS A 308 -33.24 -56.14 -30.82
N SER A 309 -32.76 -55.76 -29.62
CA SER A 309 -31.64 -56.36 -28.86
C SER A 309 -30.17 -55.96 -29.08
N ALA A 310 -29.54 -55.80 -27.90
CA ALA A 310 -28.18 -56.09 -27.47
C ALA A 310 -27.04 -55.09 -27.77
N GLY A 311 -26.33 -54.72 -26.68
CA GLY A 311 -24.95 -54.24 -26.76
C GLY A 311 -24.47 -53.41 -25.59
N ASN A 312 -24.14 -54.07 -24.47
CA ASN A 312 -23.33 -53.55 -23.36
C ASN A 312 -22.00 -52.92 -23.84
N ALA A 313 -21.44 -51.98 -23.05
CA ALA A 313 -20.13 -52.16 -22.42
C ALA A 313 -19.69 -50.93 -21.59
N VAL A 314 -19.41 -51.23 -20.30
CA VAL A 314 -18.46 -50.64 -19.34
C VAL A 314 -18.67 -49.19 -18.87
#